data_AF-A0A7K4GSW3-F1
#
_entry.id   AF-A0A7K4GSW3-F1
#
_cell.length_a   1.000
_cell.length_b   1.000
_cell.length_c   1.000
_cell.angle_alpha   90.00
_cell.angle_beta   90.00
_cell.angle_gamma   90.00
#
_symmetry.space_group_name_H-M   'P 1'
#
loop_
_entity.id
_entity.type
_entity.pdbx_description
1 polymer ?
#
loop_
_entity_poly.entity_id
_entity_poly.type
_entity_poly.pdbx_seq_one_letter_code
_entity_poly.pdbx_strand_id
1 'polypeptide(L)'
;MDIRKEEYLKVLDKFPEVISVSGDNYHLHFKIDNDILLEVDFRKYPKKMKAYLINYNKEYKFKLGRIVSSLRNWSVRSTVSVLEIIDEILLLINNLKFNQIMIKRDFLEGLVDMCKEIHPKKFRGLLGVQKGIVSEYILPSRACNYIKKQAEIISQSCNIPLDLSYEGTFISRPSGSLLTNEELNEVFKKRRFTMLLAHPYNISNSIKCFDSSGQILEHIIID
;
A
#
# COMPACT_ATOMS: atom_id res chain seq x y z
N MET A 1 7.45 21.92 -27.04
CA MET A 1 7.17 22.45 -25.69
C MET A 1 7.94 21.56 -24.72
N ASP A 2 8.68 22.13 -23.75
CA ASP A 2 9.43 21.31 -22.79
C ASP A 2 8.42 20.67 -21.83
N ILE A 3 8.15 19.37 -22.02
CA ILE A 3 7.17 18.62 -21.23
C ILE A 3 7.45 18.71 -19.72
N ARG A 4 8.70 18.94 -19.31
CA ARG A 4 9.06 19.14 -17.89
C ARG A 4 8.56 20.48 -17.36
N LYS A 5 8.56 21.52 -18.20
CA LYS A 5 8.02 22.84 -17.85
C LYS A 5 6.51 22.75 -17.65
N GLU A 6 5.80 21.99 -18.49
CA GLU A 6 4.37 21.75 -18.32
C GLU A 6 4.07 21.03 -17.00
N GLU A 7 4.80 19.95 -16.70
CA GLU A 7 4.65 19.22 -15.45
C GLU A 7 5.00 20.08 -14.23
N TYR A 8 6.06 20.90 -14.32
CA TYR A 8 6.40 21.86 -13.26
C TYR A 8 5.30 22.88 -12.99
N LEU A 9 4.68 23.44 -14.04
CA LEU A 9 3.58 24.38 -13.89
C LEU A 9 2.35 23.73 -13.24
N LYS A 10 2.02 22.47 -13.59
CA LYS A 10 0.95 21.71 -12.92
C LYS A 10 1.26 21.51 -11.43
N VAL A 11 2.51 21.23 -11.10
CA VAL A 11 2.95 21.07 -9.70
C VAL A 11 2.85 22.38 -8.93
N LEU A 12 3.32 23.49 -9.50
CA LEU A 12 3.23 24.81 -8.86
C LEU A 12 1.79 25.28 -8.66
N ASP A 13 0.91 25.00 -9.63
CA ASP A 13 -0.50 25.37 -9.56
C ASP A 13 -1.19 24.70 -8.36
N LYS A 14 -0.85 23.43 -8.09
CA LYS A 14 -1.40 22.68 -6.95
C LYS A 14 -0.65 22.93 -5.63
N PHE A 15 0.66 23.14 -5.68
CA PHE A 15 1.56 23.26 -4.53
C PHE A 15 2.42 24.53 -4.66
N PRO A 16 1.83 25.73 -4.44
CA PRO A 16 2.55 27.00 -4.60
C PRO A 16 3.71 27.17 -3.61
N GLU A 17 3.69 26.46 -2.49
CA GLU A 17 4.72 26.47 -1.44
C GLU A 17 5.91 25.53 -1.69
N VAL A 18 5.94 24.82 -2.82
CA VAL A 18 7.04 23.90 -3.16
C VAL A 18 8.37 24.65 -3.33
N ILE A 19 9.47 24.07 -2.83
CA ILE A 19 10.79 24.71 -2.80
C ILE A 19 11.69 24.10 -3.89
N SER A 20 12.21 24.92 -4.81
CA SER A 20 13.22 24.47 -5.78
C SER A 20 14.59 24.26 -5.13
N VAL A 21 15.22 23.12 -5.41
CA VAL A 21 16.53 22.76 -4.88
C VAL A 21 17.62 23.43 -5.72
N SER A 22 18.42 24.28 -5.08
CA SER A 22 19.51 25.02 -5.74
C SER A 22 19.05 25.84 -6.96
N GLY A 23 17.78 26.29 -6.96
CA GLY A 23 17.19 27.04 -8.07
C GLY A 23 16.79 26.20 -9.29
N ASP A 24 16.84 24.86 -9.20
CA ASP A 24 16.43 23.96 -10.27
C ASP A 24 14.91 23.66 -10.18
N ASN A 25 14.15 24.15 -11.16
CA ASN A 25 12.69 23.98 -11.22
C ASN A 25 12.23 22.52 -11.40
N TYR A 26 13.15 21.59 -11.66
CA TYR A 26 12.82 20.17 -11.84
C TYR A 26 13.36 19.28 -10.72
N HIS A 27 13.87 19.91 -9.65
CA HIS A 27 14.29 19.27 -8.41
C HIS A 27 13.62 20.01 -7.25
N LEU A 28 12.61 19.40 -6.66
CA LEU A 28 11.68 20.06 -5.74
C LEU A 28 11.71 19.43 -4.35
N HIS A 29 11.45 20.24 -3.33
CA HIS A 29 11.21 19.85 -1.93
C HIS A 29 9.79 20.23 -1.53
N PHE A 30 9.04 19.26 -1.03
CA PHE A 30 7.74 19.43 -0.39
C PHE A 30 7.91 19.25 1.11
N LYS A 31 7.39 20.20 1.90
CA LYS A 31 7.39 20.09 3.35
C LYS A 31 6.27 19.14 3.80
N ILE A 32 6.63 18.01 4.42
CA ILE A 32 5.67 17.04 4.92
C ILE A 32 5.29 17.37 6.38
N ASP A 33 6.29 17.60 7.22
CA ASP A 33 6.15 18.08 8.58
C ASP A 33 7.41 18.86 9.01
N ASN A 34 7.64 19.01 10.31
CA ASN A 34 8.78 19.77 10.84
C ASN A 34 10.12 19.04 10.71
N ASP A 35 10.11 17.73 10.48
CA ASP A 35 11.31 16.91 10.48
C ASP A 35 11.59 16.25 9.12
N ILE A 36 10.57 16.13 8.26
CA ILE A 36 10.61 15.38 7.01
C ILE A 36 10.27 16.26 5.79
N LEU A 37 11.10 16.11 4.76
CA LEU A 37 10.92 16.65 3.42
C LEU A 37 10.72 15.51 2.42
N LEU A 38 9.82 15.73 1.45
CA LEU A 38 9.74 14.93 0.24
C LEU A 38 10.56 15.61 -0.85
N GLU A 39 11.64 14.96 -1.27
CA GLU A 39 12.44 15.37 -2.42
C GLU A 39 12.00 14.66 -3.68
N VAL A 40 11.75 15.44 -4.73
CA VAL A 40 11.28 14.99 -6.05
C VAL A 40 12.21 15.53 -7.14
N ASP A 41 12.91 14.63 -7.83
CA ASP A 41 13.83 14.96 -8.93
C ASP A 41 13.32 14.35 -10.24
N PHE A 42 12.85 15.22 -11.13
CA PHE A 42 12.33 14.87 -12.45
C PHE A 42 13.09 15.58 -13.58
N ARG A 43 14.35 16.00 -13.35
CA ARG A 43 15.22 16.63 -14.36
C ARG A 43 15.37 15.82 -15.65
N LYS A 44 15.30 14.49 -15.53
CA LYS A 44 15.43 13.52 -16.63
C LYS A 44 14.09 13.11 -17.26
N TYR A 45 12.96 13.66 -16.80
CA TYR A 45 11.64 13.33 -17.33
C TYR A 45 11.57 13.58 -18.85
N PRO A 46 10.96 12.68 -19.66
CA PRO A 46 10.06 11.58 -19.29
C PRO A 46 10.74 10.27 -18.85
N LYS A 47 12.06 10.25 -18.60
CA LYS A 47 12.67 9.11 -17.89
C LYS A 47 12.19 9.10 -16.44
N LYS A 48 12.20 7.90 -15.84
CA LYS A 48 11.82 7.66 -14.44
C LYS A 48 12.37 8.71 -13.49
N MET A 49 11.47 9.46 -12.87
CA MET A 49 11.80 10.40 -11.81
C MET A 49 12.26 9.69 -10.54
N LYS A 50 12.90 10.44 -9.64
CA LYS A 50 13.32 9.94 -8.33
C LYS A 50 12.55 10.68 -7.25
N ALA A 51 12.13 9.95 -6.23
CA ALA A 51 11.50 10.51 -5.04
C ALA A 51 12.11 9.92 -3.78
N TYR A 52 12.32 10.78 -2.77
CA TYR A 52 12.93 10.43 -1.50
C TYR A 52 12.24 11.12 -0.34
N LEU A 53 12.13 10.43 0.80
CA LEU A 53 11.89 11.08 2.09
C LEU A 53 13.24 11.36 2.74
N ILE A 54 13.42 12.60 3.18
CA ILE A 54 14.68 13.08 3.74
C ILE A 54 14.37 13.80 5.05
N ASN A 55 15.16 13.57 6.10
CA ASN A 55 15.08 14.42 7.28
C ASN A 55 15.73 15.79 7.00
N TYR A 56 15.38 16.85 7.74
CA TYR A 56 15.96 18.19 7.52
C TYR A 56 17.50 18.23 7.62
N ASN A 57 18.09 17.36 8.45
CA ASN A 57 19.54 17.22 8.59
C ASN A 57 20.20 16.47 7.43
N LYS A 58 19.43 15.93 6.47
CA LYS A 58 19.87 15.14 5.31
C LYS A 58 20.66 13.86 5.63
N GLU A 59 20.70 13.46 6.89
CA GLU A 59 21.38 12.24 7.36
C GLU A 59 20.64 10.97 6.94
N TYR A 60 19.31 11.04 6.83
CA TYR A 60 18.49 9.92 6.43
C TYR A 60 17.80 10.21 5.10
N LYS A 61 17.96 9.29 4.14
CA LYS A 61 17.36 9.39 2.80
C LYS A 61 16.71 8.06 2.41
N PHE A 62 15.39 8.00 2.46
CA PHE A 62 14.61 6.83 2.10
C PHE A 62 14.10 6.93 0.66
N LYS A 63 14.40 5.93 -0.17
CA LYS A 63 14.02 5.92 -1.59
C LYS A 63 12.60 5.35 -1.79
N LEU A 64 11.70 6.16 -2.33
CA LEU A 64 10.29 5.79 -2.50
C LEU A 64 10.00 4.89 -3.70
N GLY A 65 10.95 4.74 -4.63
CA GLY A 65 10.72 4.06 -5.91
C GLY A 65 10.41 2.56 -5.86
N ARG A 66 10.41 1.94 -4.66
CA ARG A 66 9.94 0.56 -4.44
C ARG A 66 8.52 0.50 -3.86
N ILE A 67 8.11 1.54 -3.12
CA ILE A 67 6.81 1.60 -2.44
C ILE A 67 5.76 2.19 -3.39
N VAL A 68 6.08 3.34 -3.99
CA VAL A 68 5.18 4.06 -4.90
C VAL A 68 4.99 3.24 -6.18
N SER A 69 3.74 2.87 -6.46
CA SER A 69 3.37 1.98 -7.56
C SER A 69 3.72 2.57 -8.92
N SER A 70 3.44 3.85 -9.16
CA SER A 70 3.76 4.53 -10.41
C SER A 70 5.27 4.62 -10.66
N LEU A 71 6.07 4.75 -9.60
CA LEU A 71 7.53 4.72 -9.71
C LEU A 71 8.03 3.29 -9.93
N ARG A 72 7.47 2.30 -9.23
CA ARG A 72 7.85 0.89 -9.33
C ARG A 72 7.62 0.38 -10.76
N ASN A 73 6.44 0.66 -11.31
CA ASN A 73 5.97 0.17 -12.61
C ASN A 73 6.26 1.15 -13.76
N TRP A 74 7.27 2.01 -13.62
CA TRP A 74 7.58 3.04 -14.60
C TRP A 74 7.86 2.44 -15.99
N SER A 75 6.98 2.72 -16.95
CA SER A 75 7.15 2.35 -18.35
C SER A 75 7.43 3.60 -19.20
N VAL A 76 8.39 3.52 -20.11
CA VAL A 76 8.70 4.64 -21.03
C VAL A 76 7.57 4.91 -22.02
N ARG A 77 6.66 3.94 -22.22
CA ARG A 77 5.58 4.00 -23.21
C ARG A 77 4.29 4.66 -22.71
N SER A 78 4.15 4.83 -21.38
CA SER A 78 3.00 5.45 -20.72
C SER A 78 3.51 6.45 -19.70
N THR A 79 3.80 7.69 -20.13
CA THR A 79 4.32 8.73 -19.23
C THR A 79 3.23 9.15 -18.25
N VAL A 80 3.34 8.69 -17.01
CA VAL A 80 2.51 9.16 -15.89
C VAL A 80 2.94 10.58 -15.53
N SER A 81 1.96 11.46 -15.26
CA SER A 81 2.23 12.84 -14.84
C SER A 81 3.02 12.89 -13.53
N VAL A 82 3.95 13.84 -13.42
CA VAL A 82 4.71 14.12 -12.19
C VAL A 82 3.75 14.50 -11.06
N LEU A 83 2.70 15.26 -11.35
CA LEU A 83 1.68 15.66 -10.39
C LEU A 83 0.93 14.44 -9.81
N GLU A 84 0.50 13.52 -10.67
CA GLU A 84 -0.18 12.29 -10.24
C GLU A 84 0.70 11.44 -9.31
N ILE A 85 2.01 11.42 -9.55
CA ILE A 85 2.95 10.67 -8.72
C ILE A 85 3.17 11.34 -7.37
N ILE A 86 3.25 12.68 -7.35
CA ILE A 86 3.31 13.44 -6.10
C ILE A 86 2.04 13.17 -5.28
N ASP A 87 0.87 13.20 -5.91
CA ASP A 87 -0.40 12.90 -5.25
C ASP A 87 -0.43 11.48 -4.65
N GLU A 88 0.03 10.49 -5.41
CA GLU A 88 0.19 9.12 -4.90
C GLU A 88 1.12 9.07 -3.69
N ILE A 89 2.26 9.75 -3.74
CA ILE A 89 3.24 9.78 -2.64
C ILE A 89 2.63 10.43 -1.39
N LEU A 90 2.01 11.59 -1.54
CA LEU A 90 1.41 12.33 -0.42
C LEU A 90 0.26 11.54 0.22
N LEU A 91 -0.54 10.84 -0.59
CA LEU A 91 -1.59 9.96 -0.09
C LEU A 91 -1.02 8.80 0.73
N LEU A 92 0.05 8.16 0.24
CA LEU A 92 0.74 7.10 0.98
C LEU A 92 1.30 7.60 2.32
N ILE A 93 1.92 8.79 2.33
CA ILE A 93 2.46 9.40 3.54
C ILE A 93 1.35 9.71 4.54
N ASN A 94 0.25 10.32 4.07
CA ASN A 94 -0.89 10.63 4.93
C ASN A 94 -1.49 9.36 5.54
N ASN A 95 -1.69 8.31 4.74
CA ASN A 95 -2.19 7.02 5.23
C ASN A 95 -1.28 6.42 6.31
N LEU A 96 0.05 6.54 6.16
CA LEU A 96 1.00 6.10 7.18
C LEU A 96 0.92 6.97 8.45
N LYS A 97 0.83 8.30 8.30
CA LYS A 97 0.79 9.26 9.41
C LYS A 97 -0.47 9.13 10.26
N PHE A 98 -1.62 8.91 9.62
CA PHE A 98 -2.91 8.77 10.29
C PHE A 98 -3.25 7.33 10.68
N ASN A 99 -2.34 6.38 10.47
CA ASN A 99 -2.57 4.97 10.76
C ASN A 99 -3.84 4.43 10.06
N GLN A 100 -4.00 4.80 8.78
CA GLN A 100 -5.20 4.58 7.97
C GLN A 100 -4.92 3.71 6.74
N ILE A 101 -5.95 2.98 6.30
CA ILE A 101 -5.97 2.25 5.03
C ILE A 101 -7.21 2.64 4.24
N MET A 102 -7.03 3.02 2.98
CA MET A 102 -8.12 3.23 2.04
C MET A 102 -8.39 1.96 1.25
N ILE A 103 -9.67 1.57 1.13
CA ILE A 103 -10.10 0.34 0.47
C ILE A 103 -11.18 0.69 -0.55
N LYS A 104 -11.03 0.22 -1.79
CA LYS A 104 -12.06 0.39 -2.81
C LYS A 104 -13.30 -0.45 -2.47
N ARG A 105 -14.50 0.14 -2.57
CA ARG A 105 -15.77 -0.48 -2.20
C ARG A 105 -16.04 -1.77 -2.98
N ASP A 106 -16.08 -1.69 -4.30
CA ASP A 106 -16.38 -2.85 -5.16
C ASP A 106 -15.42 -4.02 -4.89
N PHE A 107 -14.15 -3.70 -4.64
CA PHE A 107 -13.13 -4.68 -4.28
C PHE A 107 -13.47 -5.37 -2.94
N LEU A 108 -13.83 -4.58 -1.93
CA LEU A 108 -14.15 -5.09 -0.61
C LEU A 108 -15.43 -5.94 -0.63
N GLU A 109 -16.45 -5.52 -1.38
CA GLU A 109 -17.69 -6.25 -1.57
C GLU A 109 -17.44 -7.62 -2.22
N GLY A 110 -16.68 -7.65 -3.32
CA GLY A 110 -16.30 -8.91 -3.96
C GLY A 110 -15.48 -9.83 -3.05
N LEU A 111 -14.58 -9.26 -2.25
CA LEU A 111 -13.80 -10.02 -1.28
C LEU A 111 -14.67 -10.62 -0.15
N VAL A 112 -15.66 -9.86 0.32
CA VAL A 112 -16.65 -10.29 1.32
C VAL A 112 -17.52 -11.41 0.77
N ASP A 113 -18.01 -11.29 -0.46
CA ASP A 113 -18.87 -12.31 -1.06
C ASP A 113 -18.13 -13.62 -1.29
N MET A 114 -16.87 -13.55 -1.75
CA MET A 114 -15.99 -14.73 -1.78
C MET A 114 -15.81 -15.37 -0.40
N CYS A 115 -15.69 -14.59 0.68
CA CYS A 115 -15.60 -15.14 2.04
C CYS A 115 -16.88 -15.83 2.50
N LYS A 116 -18.06 -15.33 2.07
CA LYS A 116 -19.35 -15.97 2.33
C LYS A 116 -19.47 -17.30 1.59
N GLU A 117 -19.07 -17.35 0.31
CA GLU A 117 -19.11 -18.59 -0.49
C GLU A 117 -18.20 -19.70 0.07
N ILE A 118 -17.02 -19.32 0.59
CA ILE A 118 -16.04 -20.27 1.12
C ILE A 118 -16.37 -20.72 2.56
N HIS A 119 -17.25 -20.01 3.26
CA HIS A 119 -17.63 -20.32 4.64
C HIS A 119 -18.16 -21.76 4.76
N PRO A 120 -17.78 -22.53 5.82
CA PRO A 120 -17.04 -22.14 7.03
C PRO A 120 -15.51 -22.30 6.93
N LYS A 121 -14.94 -22.46 5.73
CA LYS A 121 -13.48 -22.65 5.60
C LYS A 121 -12.74 -21.33 5.86
N LYS A 122 -11.67 -21.40 6.67
CA LYS A 122 -10.74 -20.28 6.86
C LYS A 122 -9.93 -20.08 5.59
N PHE A 123 -9.74 -18.83 5.22
CA PHE A 123 -9.09 -18.44 3.98
C PHE A 123 -8.15 -17.25 4.20
N ARG A 124 -7.10 -17.15 3.38
CA ARG A 124 -6.10 -16.08 3.48
C ARG A 124 -5.56 -15.73 2.10
N GLY A 125 -5.15 -14.48 1.93
CA GLY A 125 -4.49 -14.02 0.72
C GLY A 125 -3.73 -12.73 0.92
N LEU A 126 -3.11 -12.26 -0.14
CA LEU A 126 -2.38 -11.00 -0.18
C LEU A 126 -3.25 -9.89 -0.74
N LEU A 127 -3.06 -8.67 -0.24
CA LEU A 127 -3.73 -7.46 -0.70
C LEU A 127 -2.73 -6.55 -1.43
N GLY A 128 -3.06 -6.21 -2.66
CA GLY A 128 -2.35 -5.26 -3.50
C GLY A 128 -2.79 -3.84 -3.22
N VAL A 129 -1.83 -2.92 -3.18
CA VAL A 129 -2.08 -1.48 -3.03
C VAL A 129 -1.66 -0.78 -4.32
N GLN A 130 -2.62 -0.10 -4.94
CA GLN A 130 -2.39 0.73 -6.12
C GLN A 130 -2.73 2.17 -5.77
N LYS A 131 -1.81 3.10 -6.04
CA LYS A 131 -1.97 4.52 -5.74
C LYS A 131 -2.44 4.78 -4.29
N GLY A 132 -1.93 4.02 -3.32
CA GLY A 132 -2.30 4.14 -1.90
C GLY A 132 -3.65 3.52 -1.49
N ILE A 133 -4.36 2.88 -2.42
CA ILE A 133 -5.69 2.28 -2.22
C ILE A 133 -5.60 0.76 -2.37
N VAL A 134 -6.23 0.02 -1.47
CA VAL A 134 -6.38 -1.44 -1.58
C VAL A 134 -7.43 -1.75 -2.64
N SER A 135 -7.02 -2.45 -3.70
CA SER A 135 -7.89 -2.70 -4.86
C SER A 135 -7.68 -4.05 -5.55
N GLU A 136 -6.72 -4.85 -5.10
CA GLU A 136 -6.37 -6.14 -5.72
C GLU A 136 -6.06 -7.19 -4.65
N TYR A 137 -6.24 -8.46 -4.99
CA TYR A 137 -5.79 -9.56 -4.15
C TYR A 137 -5.15 -10.68 -4.97
N ILE A 138 -4.22 -11.40 -4.34
CA ILE A 138 -3.75 -12.71 -4.82
C ILE A 138 -4.08 -13.77 -3.80
N LEU A 139 -4.59 -14.89 -4.31
CA LEU A 139 -4.86 -16.08 -3.53
C LEU A 139 -3.69 -17.06 -3.68
N PRO A 140 -3.09 -17.53 -2.58
CA PRO A 140 -2.14 -18.63 -2.66
C PRO A 140 -2.85 -19.89 -3.17
N SER A 141 -2.12 -20.78 -3.85
CA SER A 141 -2.69 -21.99 -4.45
C SER A 141 -3.45 -22.83 -3.40
N ARG A 142 -4.46 -23.58 -3.84
CA ARG A 142 -5.37 -24.36 -2.96
C ARG A 142 -4.64 -25.32 -1.99
N ALA A 143 -3.42 -25.74 -2.31
CA ALA A 143 -2.58 -26.57 -1.44
C ALA A 143 -2.15 -25.86 -0.13
N CYS A 144 -2.17 -24.52 -0.10
CA CYS A 144 -1.73 -23.68 1.02
C CYS A 144 -2.84 -23.27 2.00
N ASN A 145 -4.09 -23.68 1.75
CA ASN A 145 -5.28 -23.28 2.51
C ASN A 145 -5.75 -24.32 3.54
N TYR A 146 -5.06 -25.46 3.65
CA TYR A 146 -5.35 -26.48 4.64
C TYR A 146 -4.50 -26.28 5.89
N ILE A 147 -5.13 -25.87 6.98
CA ILE A 147 -4.55 -25.98 8.32
C ILE A 147 -4.85 -27.40 8.81
N LYS A 148 -3.78 -28.22 8.88
CA LYS A 148 -3.60 -29.43 9.68
C LYS A 148 -4.86 -30.23 10.01
N LYS A 149 -5.25 -31.14 9.12
CA LYS A 149 -5.55 -32.51 9.55
C LYS A 149 -4.33 -33.36 9.22
N GLN A 150 -4.00 -34.27 10.13
CA GLN A 150 -2.80 -35.09 10.20
C GLN A 150 -2.32 -35.66 8.85
N ALA A 151 -0.99 -35.83 8.77
CA ALA A 151 -0.18 -36.56 7.80
C ALA A 151 0.57 -35.73 6.73
N GLU A 152 1.81 -36.17 6.50
CA GLU A 152 2.74 -35.89 5.38
C GLU A 152 3.78 -34.77 5.53
N ILE A 153 4.89 -35.14 6.18
CA ILE A 153 6.35 -35.10 5.82
C ILE A 153 6.90 -34.07 4.80
N ILE A 154 6.11 -33.31 4.06
CA ILE A 154 6.62 -32.21 3.22
C ILE A 154 5.91 -30.94 3.65
N SER A 155 6.58 -30.13 4.48
CA SER A 155 6.18 -28.75 4.69
C SER A 155 6.29 -28.03 3.35
N GLN A 156 5.19 -27.93 2.60
CA GLN A 156 5.15 -27.11 1.40
C GLN A 156 5.38 -25.68 1.85
N SER A 157 6.62 -25.20 1.68
CA SER A 157 6.97 -23.80 1.78
C SER A 157 6.19 -23.09 0.69
N CYS A 158 5.00 -22.61 1.04
CA CYS A 158 4.21 -21.75 0.18
C CYS A 158 5.06 -20.51 -0.08
N ASN A 159 5.74 -20.49 -1.22
CA ASN A 159 6.52 -19.36 -1.68
C ASN A 159 5.54 -18.26 -2.08
N ILE A 160 5.10 -17.50 -1.07
CA ILE A 160 4.37 -16.25 -1.26
C ILE A 160 5.31 -15.35 -2.07
N PRO A 161 4.89 -14.81 -3.23
CA PRO A 161 5.73 -13.93 -4.03
C PRO A 161 6.25 -12.78 -3.14
N LEU A 162 7.56 -12.53 -3.21
CA LEU A 162 8.20 -11.37 -2.57
C LEU A 162 7.96 -10.10 -3.41
N ASP A 163 6.73 -9.92 -3.89
CA ASP A 163 6.35 -8.74 -4.64
C ASP A 163 5.89 -7.65 -3.65
N LEU A 164 6.63 -6.54 -3.66
CA LEU A 164 6.38 -5.37 -2.81
C LEU A 164 5.11 -4.60 -3.20
N SER A 165 4.46 -4.95 -4.31
CA SER A 165 3.14 -4.43 -4.67
C SER A 165 2.03 -4.93 -3.74
N TYR A 166 2.26 -6.04 -3.04
CA TYR A 166 1.34 -6.60 -2.04
C TYR A 166 1.75 -6.15 -0.65
N GLU A 167 1.16 -5.04 -0.22
CA GLU A 167 1.47 -4.42 1.07
C GLU A 167 0.69 -5.05 2.21
N GLY A 168 -0.43 -5.73 1.94
CA GLY A 168 -1.32 -6.27 2.97
C GLY A 168 -1.53 -7.78 2.90
N THR A 169 -2.10 -8.33 3.95
CA THR A 169 -2.68 -9.68 3.99
C THR A 169 -4.14 -9.58 4.39
N PHE A 170 -4.99 -10.50 3.95
CA PHE A 170 -6.33 -10.66 4.54
C PHE A 170 -6.53 -12.08 5.05
N ILE A 171 -7.36 -12.22 6.08
CA ILE A 171 -7.68 -13.50 6.71
C ILE A 171 -9.17 -13.55 7.03
N SER A 172 -9.88 -14.53 6.48
CA SER A 172 -11.27 -14.80 6.87
C SER A 172 -11.33 -15.45 8.25
N ARG A 173 -12.36 -15.09 9.02
CA ARG A 173 -12.59 -15.55 10.39
C ARG A 173 -13.98 -16.14 10.49
N PRO A 174 -14.16 -17.43 10.12
CA PRO A 174 -15.44 -18.12 10.19
C PRO A 174 -16.06 -18.12 11.60
N SER A 175 -15.24 -17.99 12.65
CA SER A 175 -15.68 -17.91 14.04
C SER A 175 -16.36 -16.59 14.42
N GLY A 176 -16.31 -15.56 13.57
CA GLY A 176 -16.81 -14.22 13.86
C GLY A 176 -15.90 -13.36 14.75
N SER A 177 -14.78 -13.90 15.22
CA SER A 177 -13.85 -13.16 16.08
C SER A 177 -12.87 -12.30 15.28
N LEU A 178 -12.88 -10.99 15.57
CA LEU A 178 -11.92 -9.98 15.09
C LEU A 178 -10.72 -9.77 16.04
N LEU A 179 -10.52 -10.68 17.00
CA LEU A 179 -9.37 -10.64 17.91
C LEU A 179 -8.12 -11.21 17.24
N THR A 180 -6.97 -10.61 17.55
CA THR A 180 -5.65 -11.12 17.19
C THR A 180 -5.25 -12.27 18.13
N ASN A 181 -4.34 -13.13 17.70
CA ASN A 181 -3.71 -14.15 18.54
C ASN A 181 -2.20 -14.23 18.21
N GLU A 182 -1.41 -14.90 19.05
CA GLU A 182 0.06 -14.95 18.88
C GLU A 182 0.51 -15.51 17.52
N GLU A 183 -0.23 -16.48 16.97
CA GLU A 183 0.03 -17.03 15.63
C GLU A 183 -0.21 -16.02 14.50
N LEU A 184 -1.14 -15.07 14.68
CA LEU A 184 -1.40 -14.01 13.72
C LEU A 184 -0.27 -12.97 13.71
N ASN A 185 0.43 -12.75 14.83
CA ASN A 185 1.54 -11.80 14.90
C ASN A 185 2.70 -12.17 13.97
N GLU A 186 2.97 -13.46 13.76
CA GLU A 186 3.98 -13.93 12.79
C GLU A 186 3.57 -13.71 11.33
N VAL A 187 2.26 -13.60 11.06
CA VAL A 187 1.72 -13.20 9.74
C VAL A 187 1.80 -11.68 9.58
N PHE A 188 1.48 -10.93 10.64
CA PHE A 188 1.47 -9.46 10.64
C PHE A 188 2.86 -8.86 10.39
N LYS A 189 3.92 -9.47 10.92
CA LYS A 189 5.31 -8.96 10.77
C LYS A 189 5.83 -8.94 9.33
N LYS A 190 5.22 -9.66 8.39
CA LYS A 190 5.76 -9.83 7.02
C LYS A 190 5.28 -8.77 6.02
N ARG A 191 4.29 -7.97 6.39
CA ARG A 191 3.58 -7.03 5.50
C ARG A 191 3.23 -5.74 6.25
N ARG A 192 2.85 -4.68 5.54
CA ARG A 192 2.51 -3.38 6.12
C ARG A 192 1.29 -3.47 7.01
N PHE A 193 0.29 -4.26 6.61
CA PHE A 193 -0.95 -4.42 7.35
C PHE A 193 -1.60 -5.79 7.16
N THR A 194 -2.55 -6.12 8.02
CA THR A 194 -3.43 -7.28 7.86
C THR A 194 -4.89 -6.93 8.15
N MET A 195 -5.78 -7.38 7.28
CA MET A 195 -7.22 -7.23 7.39
C MET A 195 -7.87 -8.54 7.85
N LEU A 196 -8.68 -8.47 8.90
CA LEU A 196 -9.52 -9.58 9.34
C LEU A 196 -10.94 -9.36 8.84
N LEU A 197 -11.52 -10.42 8.24
CA LEU A 197 -12.91 -10.45 7.76
C LEU A 197 -13.67 -11.51 8.54
N ALA A 198 -14.53 -11.10 9.47
CA ALA A 198 -15.25 -12.00 10.36
C ALA A 198 -16.64 -12.38 9.84
N HIS A 199 -17.09 -13.62 10.10
CA HIS A 199 -18.50 -13.96 9.94
C HIS A 199 -19.37 -13.07 10.85
N PRO A 200 -20.52 -12.52 10.42
CA PRO A 200 -21.29 -12.85 9.20
C PRO A 200 -20.86 -12.10 7.92
N TYR A 201 -19.70 -11.45 7.92
CA TYR A 201 -19.11 -10.71 6.80
C TYR A 201 -19.94 -9.48 6.40
N ASN A 202 -20.46 -8.76 7.39
CA ASN A 202 -21.09 -7.46 7.20
C ASN A 202 -20.03 -6.36 7.19
N ILE A 203 -19.96 -5.59 6.11
CA ILE A 203 -18.91 -4.56 5.91
C ILE A 203 -18.82 -3.56 7.07
N SER A 204 -19.95 -3.21 7.68
CA SER A 204 -20.00 -2.20 8.75
C SER A 204 -19.30 -2.59 10.05
N ASN A 205 -19.21 -3.87 10.38
CA ASN A 205 -18.74 -4.32 11.70
C ASN A 205 -17.89 -5.59 11.69
N SER A 206 -17.72 -6.22 10.54
CA SER A 206 -17.02 -7.49 10.41
C SER A 206 -15.60 -7.35 9.88
N ILE A 207 -15.07 -6.12 9.89
CA ILE A 207 -13.77 -5.80 9.32
C ILE A 207 -12.92 -5.11 10.38
N LYS A 208 -11.67 -5.55 10.49
CA LYS A 208 -10.69 -4.87 11.33
C LYS A 208 -9.31 -4.98 10.70
N CYS A 209 -8.60 -3.86 10.64
CA CYS A 209 -7.26 -3.79 10.10
C CYS A 209 -6.24 -3.59 11.22
N PHE A 210 -5.06 -4.17 11.03
CA PHE A 210 -3.95 -4.10 11.97
C PHE A 210 -2.65 -3.80 11.23
N ASP A 211 -1.76 -3.03 11.84
CA ASP A 211 -0.41 -2.81 11.33
C ASP A 211 0.51 -4.02 11.62
N SER A 212 1.77 -3.92 11.22
CA SER A 212 2.78 -4.95 11.46
C SER A 212 3.14 -5.15 12.94
N SER A 213 2.79 -4.20 13.81
CA SER A 213 2.96 -4.27 15.26
C SER A 213 1.73 -4.84 15.99
N GLY A 214 0.63 -5.05 15.27
CA GLY A 214 -0.65 -5.52 15.82
C GLY A 214 -1.54 -4.39 16.35
N GLN A 215 -1.20 -3.12 16.12
CA GLN A 215 -2.04 -1.98 16.46
C GLN A 215 -3.17 -1.81 15.44
N ILE A 216 -4.30 -1.28 15.88
CA ILE A 216 -5.48 -1.11 15.04
C ILE A 216 -5.24 0.01 14.02
N LEU A 217 -5.52 -0.30 12.76
CA LEU A 217 -5.57 0.67 11.67
C LEU A 217 -7.03 1.08 11.44
N GLU A 218 -7.27 2.37 11.29
CA GLU A 218 -8.53 2.86 10.77
C GLU A 218 -8.64 2.49 9.29
N HIS A 219 -9.83 2.07 8.84
CA HIS A 219 -10.07 1.76 7.44
C HIS A 219 -11.15 2.68 6.88
N ILE A 220 -10.91 3.23 5.71
CA ILE A 220 -11.81 4.14 5.00
C ILE A 220 -12.21 3.45 3.70
N ILE A 221 -13.52 3.29 3.50
CA ILE A 221 -14.06 2.72 2.27
C ILE A 221 -14.34 3.86 1.30
N ILE A 222 -13.77 3.78 0.11
CA ILE A 222 -13.95 4.76 -0.97
C ILE A 222 -14.57 4.09 -2.19
N ASP A 223 -15.25 4.86 -3.02
CA ASP A 223 -15.86 4.38 -4.28
C ASP A 223 -14.81 4.28 -5.42
#